data_AF-A0A0A9W724-F1
#
_entry.id   AF-A0A0A9W724-F1
#
_cell.length_a   1.000
_cell.length_b   1.000
_cell.length_c   1.000
_cell.angle_alpha   90.00
_cell.angle_beta   90.00
_cell.angle_gamma   90.00
#
_symmetry.space_group_name_H-M   'P 1'
#
loop_
_entity.id
_entity.type
_entity.pdbx_description
1 polymer ?
#
loop_
_entity_poly.entity_id
_entity_poly.type
_entity_poly.pdbx_seq_one_letter_code
_entity_poly.pdbx_strand_id
1 'polypeptide(L)'
;YILPKNVLKKFVTISDLRAQIAGYLYGVSPSDNPQVKEIRCIVMPPQWGTHQTVHLPSMLPGHQFLRDMEPLGWIHTQPNELPQLSPQDITTHAKVMADNPGWDGEKTVVITCSFTPGSCSLTAYKLTPSGFEWGRQNTDKGNNPKGYLPSHYEKVQMLLSDRFLGFFMVPSQGSWNYNFMGVRHDPNMKYELTLGNPKEFYHEVHRPAHFLNFSSIEEGGQNLGADREDFFA
;
A
#
# COMPACT_ATOMS: atom_id res chain seq x y z
N TYR A 1 -16.38 8.33 -3.66
CA TYR A 1 -15.52 7.86 -2.55
C TYR A 1 -15.05 9.04 -1.71
N ILE A 2 -14.99 8.90 -0.39
CA ILE A 2 -14.51 9.95 0.53
C ILE A 2 -13.31 9.40 1.30
N LEU A 3 -12.14 10.00 1.09
CA LEU A 3 -10.87 9.63 1.74
C LEU A 3 -10.56 10.62 2.87
N PRO A 4 -10.40 10.17 4.13
CA PRO A 4 -10.10 11.08 5.21
C PRO A 4 -8.66 11.58 5.14
N LYS A 5 -8.46 12.88 5.36
CA LYS A 5 -7.15 13.56 5.17
C LYS A 5 -6.06 13.00 6.10
N ASN A 6 -6.43 12.51 7.29
CA ASN A 6 -5.46 12.02 8.27
C ASN A 6 -4.74 10.75 7.78
N VAL A 7 -5.47 9.79 7.21
CA VAL A 7 -4.85 8.56 6.69
C VAL A 7 -4.07 8.83 5.41
N LEU A 8 -4.57 9.73 4.55
CA LEU A 8 -3.82 10.16 3.36
C LEU A 8 -2.48 10.80 3.76
N LYS A 9 -2.49 11.74 4.72
CA LYS A 9 -1.26 12.40 5.18
C LYS A 9 -0.26 11.39 5.73
N LYS A 10 -0.70 10.45 6.57
CA LYS A 10 0.19 9.40 7.10
C LYS A 10 0.67 8.46 5.98
N PHE A 11 -0.18 8.05 5.05
CA PHE A 11 0.18 7.19 3.91
C PHE A 11 1.28 7.82 3.04
N VAL A 12 1.16 9.12 2.73
CA VAL A 12 2.21 9.87 2.03
C VAL A 12 3.47 9.97 2.88
N THR A 13 3.35 10.25 4.19
CA THR A 13 4.51 10.41 5.10
C THR A 13 5.34 9.13 5.24
N ILE A 14 4.69 7.96 5.22
CA ILE A 14 5.40 6.67 5.35
C ILE A 14 6.01 6.17 4.05
N SER A 15 5.76 6.83 2.92
CA SER A 15 6.14 6.34 1.59
C SER A 15 7.58 6.68 1.23
N ASP A 16 8.07 6.03 0.17
CA ASP A 16 9.29 6.41 -0.54
C ASP A 16 8.94 7.07 -1.89
N LEU A 17 9.83 7.94 -2.37
CA LEU A 17 9.62 8.68 -3.62
C LEU A 17 9.86 7.82 -4.87
N ARG A 18 10.52 6.66 -4.74
CA ARG A 18 10.87 5.78 -5.86
C ARG A 18 10.17 4.44 -5.78
N ALA A 19 10.18 3.78 -4.63
CA ALA A 19 9.51 2.50 -4.44
C ALA A 19 8.03 2.72 -4.13
N GLN A 20 7.16 2.13 -4.94
CA GLN A 20 5.73 2.17 -4.69
C GLN A 20 5.37 1.42 -3.40
N ILE A 21 4.43 1.96 -2.64
CA ILE A 21 3.76 1.29 -1.53
C ILE A 21 2.26 1.29 -1.78
N ALA A 22 1.55 0.33 -1.23
CA ALA A 22 0.12 0.16 -1.36
C ALA A 22 -0.57 -0.13 -0.03
N GLY A 23 -1.86 0.20 0.03
CA GLY A 23 -2.73 -0.17 1.14
C GLY A 23 -4.11 -0.58 0.63
N TYR A 24 -4.71 -1.59 1.26
CA TYR A 24 -6.07 -1.98 0.96
C TYR A 24 -7.06 -1.03 1.64
N LEU A 25 -8.11 -0.66 0.93
CA LEU A 25 -9.13 0.28 1.37
C LEU A 25 -10.33 -0.50 1.92
N TYR A 26 -10.76 -0.13 3.12
CA TYR A 26 -11.98 -0.64 3.72
C TYR A 26 -12.86 0.51 4.19
N GLY A 27 -14.16 0.35 4.05
CA GLY A 27 -15.09 1.41 4.41
C GLY A 27 -16.53 0.96 4.45
N VAL A 28 -17.40 1.95 4.59
CA VAL A 28 -18.86 1.77 4.66
C VAL A 28 -19.55 2.88 3.88
N SER A 29 -20.80 2.62 3.50
CA SER A 29 -21.71 3.69 3.10
C SER A 29 -22.37 4.33 4.31
N PRO A 30 -22.52 5.66 4.36
CA PRO A 30 -23.39 6.32 5.32
C PRO A 30 -24.82 5.75 5.26
N SER A 31 -25.50 5.68 6.41
CA SER A 31 -26.85 5.12 6.51
C SER A 31 -27.89 5.88 5.68
N ASP A 32 -27.65 7.17 5.45
CA ASP A 32 -28.50 8.08 4.69
C ASP A 32 -28.15 8.15 3.19
N ASN A 33 -26.97 7.64 2.78
CA ASN A 33 -26.54 7.73 1.38
C ASN A 33 -25.72 6.48 0.92
N PRO A 34 -26.38 5.46 0.34
CA PRO A 34 -25.71 4.23 -0.09
C PRO A 34 -24.79 4.41 -1.30
N GLN A 35 -24.91 5.52 -2.05
CA GLN A 35 -24.06 5.81 -3.21
C GLN A 35 -22.68 6.37 -2.81
N VAL A 36 -22.57 6.89 -1.58
CA VAL A 36 -21.31 7.38 -1.03
C VAL A 36 -20.58 6.24 -0.34
N LYS A 37 -19.26 6.15 -0.58
CA LYS A 37 -18.36 5.22 0.08
C LYS A 37 -17.35 6.01 0.90
N GLU A 38 -17.40 5.88 2.22
CA GLU A 38 -16.44 6.50 3.15
C GLU A 38 -15.35 5.49 3.48
N ILE A 39 -14.12 5.82 3.11
CA ILE A 39 -12.95 4.99 3.44
C ILE A 39 -12.63 5.22 4.91
N ARG A 40 -12.80 4.18 5.73
CA ARG A 40 -12.58 4.24 7.19
C ARG A 40 -11.24 3.64 7.59
N CYS A 41 -10.70 2.74 6.79
CA CYS A 41 -9.46 2.04 7.12
C CYS A 41 -8.55 1.88 5.90
N ILE A 42 -7.25 2.04 6.13
CA ILE A 42 -6.20 1.58 5.21
C ILE A 42 -5.43 0.45 5.89
N VAL A 43 -5.43 -0.74 5.27
CA VAL A 43 -4.64 -1.88 5.73
C VAL A 43 -3.31 -1.89 4.98
N MET A 44 -2.20 -1.95 5.70
CA MET A 44 -0.85 -2.07 5.15
C MET A 44 -0.40 -3.54 5.21
N PRO A 45 -0.51 -4.33 4.13
CA PRO A 45 -0.01 -5.71 4.11
C PRO A 45 1.53 -5.75 4.02
N PRO A 46 2.16 -6.90 4.34
CA PRO A 46 3.55 -7.21 3.97
C PRO A 46 3.77 -6.99 2.48
N GLN A 47 4.71 -6.14 2.05
CA GLN A 47 4.84 -5.79 0.63
C GLN A 47 6.23 -5.28 0.27
N TRP A 48 6.56 -5.32 -1.01
CA TRP A 48 7.72 -4.62 -1.57
C TRP A 48 7.35 -3.97 -2.91
N GLY A 49 8.08 -2.93 -3.28
CA GLY A 49 7.76 -2.09 -4.42
C GLY A 49 8.94 -1.93 -5.37
N THR A 50 8.59 -1.60 -6.61
CA THR A 50 9.52 -1.06 -7.60
C THR A 50 9.08 0.35 -7.95
N HIS A 51 9.73 0.96 -8.94
CA HIS A 51 9.30 2.24 -9.48
C HIS A 51 8.03 2.16 -10.34
N GLN A 52 7.65 0.96 -10.79
CA GLN A 52 6.51 0.75 -11.71
C GLN A 52 5.34 0.00 -11.07
N THR A 53 5.58 -0.84 -10.07
CA THR A 53 4.55 -1.70 -9.48
C THR A 53 4.87 -2.07 -8.04
N VAL A 54 3.87 -2.61 -7.35
CA VAL A 54 3.95 -3.11 -5.98
C VAL A 54 3.57 -4.59 -5.95
N HIS A 55 4.25 -5.35 -5.10
CA HIS A 55 4.05 -6.78 -4.93
C HIS A 55 3.42 -7.05 -3.56
N LEU A 56 2.20 -7.57 -3.60
CA LEU A 56 1.38 -7.89 -2.44
C LEU A 56 1.21 -9.42 -2.31
N PRO A 57 1.06 -9.97 -1.10
CA PRO A 57 0.63 -11.34 -0.87
C PRO A 57 -0.78 -11.56 -1.42
N SER A 58 -1.05 -12.77 -1.89
CA SER A 58 -2.36 -13.17 -2.41
C SER A 58 -3.44 -13.21 -1.32
N MET A 59 -3.05 -13.41 -0.05
CA MET A 59 -3.97 -13.41 1.07
C MET A 59 -4.50 -11.99 1.36
N LEU A 60 -5.81 -11.81 1.24
CA LEU A 60 -6.46 -10.56 1.64
C LEU A 60 -6.53 -10.37 3.17
N PRO A 61 -6.62 -9.12 3.63
CA PRO A 61 -6.79 -8.79 5.05
C PRO A 61 -8.00 -9.46 5.70
N GLY A 62 -7.76 -10.14 6.82
CA GLY A 62 -8.81 -10.64 7.72
C GLY A 62 -8.59 -10.15 9.13
N HIS A 63 -9.57 -9.47 9.73
CA HIS A 63 -9.51 -9.04 11.12
C HIS A 63 -10.91 -8.70 11.67
N GLN A 64 -11.12 -8.77 12.99
CA GLN A 64 -12.41 -8.47 13.62
C GLN A 64 -12.93 -7.06 13.30
N PHE A 65 -12.04 -6.05 13.32
CA PHE A 65 -12.39 -4.66 12.99
C PHE A 65 -12.77 -4.46 11.52
N LEU A 66 -12.43 -5.39 10.62
CA LEU A 66 -12.78 -5.30 9.20
C LEU A 66 -14.13 -5.95 8.88
N ARG A 67 -14.72 -6.72 9.80
CA ARG A 67 -15.94 -7.51 9.54
C ARG A 67 -17.15 -6.65 9.21
N ASP A 68 -17.24 -5.47 9.81
CA ASP A 68 -18.34 -4.54 9.63
C ASP A 68 -18.10 -3.54 8.48
N MET A 69 -17.03 -3.75 7.68
CA MET A 69 -16.66 -2.92 6.55
C MET A 69 -16.60 -3.74 5.26
N GLU A 70 -16.86 -3.09 4.13
CA GLU A 70 -16.67 -3.69 2.81
C GLU A 70 -15.31 -3.27 2.21
N PRO A 71 -14.65 -4.14 1.42
CA PRO A 71 -13.46 -3.76 0.68
C PRO A 71 -13.83 -2.75 -0.42
N LEU A 72 -13.05 -1.68 -0.52
CA LEU A 72 -13.23 -0.59 -1.50
C LEU A 72 -12.06 -0.54 -2.50
N GLY A 73 -11.25 -1.59 -2.57
CA GLY A 73 -10.10 -1.68 -3.47
C GLY A 73 -8.78 -1.33 -2.77
N TRP A 74 -7.92 -0.56 -3.44
CA TRP A 74 -6.58 -0.25 -2.94
C TRP A 74 -6.07 1.12 -3.37
N ILE A 75 -5.15 1.68 -2.58
CA ILE A 75 -4.41 2.90 -2.89
C ILE A 75 -2.93 2.56 -3.02
N HIS A 76 -2.22 3.19 -3.94
CA HIS A 76 -0.76 3.08 -4.02
C HIS A 76 -0.09 4.40 -4.39
N THR A 77 1.18 4.53 -3.99
CA THR A 77 2.03 5.64 -4.42
C THR A 77 2.58 5.40 -5.82
N GLN A 78 2.89 6.48 -6.52
CA GLN A 78 3.40 6.47 -7.87
C GLN A 78 4.48 7.55 -8.01
N PRO A 79 5.71 7.19 -8.44
CA PRO A 79 6.82 8.15 -8.53
C PRO A 79 6.59 9.30 -9.52
N ASN A 80 5.91 9.02 -10.64
CA ASN A 80 5.66 9.98 -11.71
C ASN A 80 4.18 9.99 -12.07
N GLU A 81 3.54 11.16 -12.12
CA GLU A 81 2.12 11.26 -12.53
C GLU A 81 1.90 10.70 -13.95
N LEU A 82 0.84 9.90 -14.09
CA LEU A 82 0.44 9.27 -15.35
C LEU A 82 -0.95 9.79 -15.71
N PRO A 83 -1.23 10.12 -16.98
CA PRO A 83 -2.55 10.56 -17.41
C PRO A 83 -3.58 9.41 -17.44
N GLN A 84 -3.12 8.17 -17.25
CA GLN A 84 -3.86 6.93 -17.39
C GLN A 84 -3.57 5.96 -16.23
N LEU A 85 -4.48 5.01 -15.99
CA LEU A 85 -4.21 3.90 -15.09
C LEU A 85 -3.19 2.96 -15.73
N SER A 86 -2.18 2.52 -14.99
CA SER A 86 -1.13 1.69 -15.57
C SER A 86 -1.67 0.30 -15.95
N PRO A 87 -1.13 -0.36 -17.00
CA PRO A 87 -1.51 -1.73 -17.33
C PRO A 87 -1.26 -2.71 -16.18
N GLN A 88 -0.22 -2.44 -15.36
CA GLN A 88 0.10 -3.22 -14.17
C GLN A 88 -0.99 -3.09 -13.10
N ASP A 89 -1.57 -1.90 -12.90
CA ASP A 89 -2.65 -1.69 -11.93
C ASP A 89 -3.93 -2.38 -12.37
N ILE A 90 -4.28 -2.33 -13.66
CA ILE A 90 -5.43 -3.05 -14.22
C ILE A 90 -5.26 -4.55 -14.01
N THR A 91 -4.08 -5.07 -14.33
CA THR A 91 -3.76 -6.50 -14.17
C THR A 91 -3.84 -6.92 -12.71
N THR A 92 -3.27 -6.10 -11.81
CA THR A 92 -3.26 -6.38 -10.37
C THR A 92 -4.68 -6.36 -9.81
N HIS A 93 -5.44 -5.31 -10.09
CA HIS A 93 -6.81 -5.17 -9.58
C HIS A 93 -7.72 -6.28 -10.12
N ALA A 94 -7.64 -6.61 -11.42
CA ALA A 94 -8.43 -7.69 -12.00
C ALA A 94 -8.09 -9.07 -11.43
N LYS A 95 -6.81 -9.37 -11.19
CA LYS A 95 -6.39 -10.63 -10.57
C LYS A 95 -6.86 -10.74 -9.12
N VAL A 96 -6.73 -9.66 -8.34
CA VAL A 96 -7.25 -9.62 -6.96
C VAL A 96 -8.76 -9.87 -6.94
N MET A 97 -9.51 -9.22 -7.84
CA MET A 97 -10.96 -9.45 -7.96
C MET A 97 -11.30 -10.90 -8.37
N ALA A 98 -10.55 -11.49 -9.31
CA ALA A 98 -10.77 -12.86 -9.76
C ALA A 98 -10.55 -13.89 -8.64
N ASP A 99 -9.53 -13.66 -7.81
CA ASP A 99 -9.18 -14.55 -6.71
C ASP A 99 -10.05 -14.33 -5.45
N ASN A 100 -10.76 -13.20 -5.36
CA ASN A 100 -11.49 -12.78 -4.16
C ASN A 100 -12.91 -12.31 -4.49
N PRO A 101 -13.91 -13.22 -4.42
CA PRO A 101 -15.32 -12.89 -4.70
C PRO A 101 -15.91 -11.80 -3.79
N GLY A 102 -15.26 -11.46 -2.68
CA GLY A 102 -15.67 -10.36 -1.80
C GLY A 102 -15.42 -8.97 -2.39
N TRP A 103 -14.63 -8.85 -3.46
CA TRP A 103 -14.40 -7.60 -4.18
C TRP A 103 -15.44 -7.43 -5.28
N ASP A 104 -16.33 -6.46 -5.07
CA ASP A 104 -17.34 -6.07 -6.05
C ASP A 104 -16.75 -5.07 -7.05
N GLY A 105 -16.70 -5.43 -8.33
CA GLY A 105 -16.12 -4.62 -9.40
C GLY A 105 -16.77 -3.24 -9.58
N GLU A 106 -18.01 -3.05 -9.12
CA GLU A 106 -18.68 -1.76 -9.16
C GLU A 106 -18.32 -0.87 -7.96
N LYS A 107 -17.79 -1.45 -6.89
CA LYS A 107 -17.48 -0.77 -5.61
C LYS A 107 -16.00 -0.66 -5.28
N THR A 108 -15.15 -1.47 -5.89
CA THR A 108 -13.71 -1.45 -5.66
C THR A 108 -13.01 -0.51 -6.63
N VAL A 109 -12.06 0.28 -6.12
CA VAL A 109 -11.31 1.26 -6.91
C VAL A 109 -9.80 1.08 -6.77
N VAL A 110 -9.07 1.63 -7.74
CA VAL A 110 -7.64 1.87 -7.64
C VAL A 110 -7.42 3.37 -7.45
N ILE A 111 -6.83 3.76 -6.33
CA ILE A 111 -6.44 5.15 -6.09
C ILE A 111 -4.94 5.28 -6.33
N THR A 112 -4.56 6.06 -7.33
CA THR A 112 -3.16 6.40 -7.58
C THR A 112 -2.82 7.69 -6.81
N CYS A 113 -1.73 7.67 -6.04
CA CYS A 113 -1.18 8.82 -5.35
C CYS A 113 0.17 9.17 -5.97
N SER A 114 0.17 10.13 -6.90
CA SER A 114 1.35 10.52 -7.67
C SER A 114 2.12 11.63 -6.99
N PHE A 115 3.45 11.52 -6.94
CA PHE A 115 4.29 12.61 -6.47
C PHE A 115 4.54 13.64 -7.58
N THR A 116 4.28 14.90 -7.23
CA THR A 116 4.53 16.07 -8.06
C THR A 116 5.48 17.00 -7.31
N PRO A 117 6.18 17.94 -7.96
CA PRO A 117 7.09 18.84 -7.26
C PRO A 117 6.40 19.56 -6.09
N GLY A 118 6.84 19.28 -4.86
CA GLY A 118 6.31 19.86 -3.62
C GLY A 118 4.87 19.47 -3.26
N SER A 119 4.28 18.48 -3.93
CA SER A 119 2.85 18.13 -3.79
C SER A 119 2.57 16.66 -4.11
N CYS A 120 1.31 16.24 -3.96
CA CYS A 120 0.84 14.96 -4.48
C CYS A 120 -0.51 15.14 -5.19
N SER A 121 -0.71 14.38 -6.26
CA SER A 121 -1.95 14.33 -7.04
C SER A 121 -2.62 12.98 -6.81
N LEU A 122 -3.94 12.96 -6.67
CA LEU A 122 -4.70 11.71 -6.49
C LEU A 122 -5.73 11.54 -7.60
N THR A 123 -5.77 10.35 -8.19
CA THR A 123 -6.84 9.96 -9.11
C THR A 123 -7.40 8.59 -8.70
N ALA A 124 -8.72 8.46 -8.73
CA ALA A 124 -9.40 7.20 -8.47
C ALA A 124 -9.96 6.61 -9.77
N TYR A 125 -9.78 5.32 -9.96
CA TYR A 125 -10.20 4.57 -11.13
C TYR A 125 -11.02 3.35 -10.74
N LYS A 126 -11.94 2.96 -11.61
CA LYS A 126 -12.67 1.69 -11.54
C LYS A 126 -12.42 0.93 -12.83
N LEU A 127 -12.34 -0.40 -12.76
CA LEU A 127 -12.27 -1.21 -13.96
C LEU A 127 -13.63 -1.30 -14.64
N THR A 128 -13.62 -1.29 -15.96
CA THR A 128 -14.79 -1.68 -16.75
C THR A 128 -14.81 -3.21 -16.88
N PRO A 129 -15.95 -3.81 -17.27
CA PRO A 129 -16.00 -5.26 -17.51
C PRO A 129 -14.96 -5.75 -18.53
N SER A 130 -14.69 -4.96 -19.58
CA SER A 130 -13.63 -5.28 -20.56
C SER A 130 -12.23 -5.21 -19.95
N GLY A 131 -11.98 -4.23 -19.06
CA GLY A 131 -10.71 -4.12 -18.36
C GLY A 131 -10.46 -5.25 -17.36
N PHE A 132 -11.51 -5.71 -16.67
CA PHE A 132 -11.44 -6.90 -15.82
C PHE A 132 -11.08 -8.15 -16.63
N GLU A 133 -11.79 -8.37 -17.74
CA GLU A 133 -11.56 -9.50 -18.64
C GLU A 133 -10.15 -9.51 -19.24
N TRP A 134 -9.67 -8.34 -19.68
CA TRP A 134 -8.30 -8.22 -20.17
C TRP A 134 -7.27 -8.41 -19.06
N GLY A 135 -7.47 -7.76 -17.91
CA GLY A 135 -6.52 -7.76 -16.80
C GLY A 135 -6.32 -9.14 -16.17
N ARG A 136 -7.39 -9.94 -16.03
CA ARG A 136 -7.30 -11.30 -15.49
C ARG A 136 -6.52 -12.26 -16.41
N GLN A 137 -6.56 -12.02 -17.72
CA GLN A 137 -5.87 -12.83 -18.74
C GLN A 137 -4.45 -12.33 -19.03
N ASN A 138 -4.12 -11.08 -18.69
CA ASN A 138 -2.83 -10.50 -19.01
C ASN A 138 -1.67 -11.18 -18.23
N THR A 139 -0.66 -11.63 -18.98
CA THR A 139 0.58 -12.21 -18.46
C THR A 139 1.79 -11.31 -18.68
N ASP A 140 1.71 -10.32 -19.57
CA ASP A 140 2.79 -9.40 -19.86
C ASP A 140 2.87 -8.31 -18.80
N LYS A 141 4.05 -8.20 -18.16
CA LYS A 141 4.34 -7.23 -17.09
C LYS A 141 5.03 -5.96 -17.61
N GLY A 142 5.27 -5.85 -18.91
CA GLY A 142 5.85 -4.67 -19.55
C GLY A 142 4.92 -3.46 -19.51
N ASN A 143 5.46 -2.30 -19.89
CA ASN A 143 4.72 -1.03 -19.88
C ASN A 143 3.72 -0.87 -21.03
N ASN A 144 3.83 -1.68 -22.10
CA ASN A 144 2.95 -1.63 -23.26
C ASN A 144 2.47 -3.05 -23.63
N PRO A 145 1.69 -3.71 -22.76
CA PRO A 145 1.23 -5.06 -23.02
C PRO A 145 0.19 -5.09 -24.14
N LYS A 146 0.18 -6.19 -24.89
CA LYS A 146 -0.72 -6.36 -26.03
C LYS A 146 -2.19 -6.27 -25.60
N GLY A 147 -2.95 -5.45 -26.32
CA GLY A 147 -4.39 -5.31 -26.11
C GLY A 147 -4.80 -4.36 -24.99
N TYR A 148 -3.86 -3.68 -24.33
CA TYR A 148 -4.19 -2.58 -23.41
C TYR A 148 -4.96 -1.47 -24.15
N LEU A 149 -6.07 -1.02 -23.56
CA LEU A 149 -6.90 0.05 -24.08
C LEU A 149 -7.35 1.01 -22.96
N PRO A 150 -7.46 2.33 -23.23
CA PRO A 150 -8.00 3.29 -22.27
C PRO A 150 -9.46 3.01 -21.85
N SER A 151 -10.21 2.22 -22.61
CA SER A 151 -11.59 1.80 -22.28
C SER A 151 -11.66 0.73 -21.18
N HIS A 152 -10.52 0.23 -20.69
CA HIS A 152 -10.44 -0.77 -19.61
C HIS A 152 -10.70 -0.19 -18.23
N TYR A 153 -10.70 1.14 -18.09
CA TYR A 153 -10.94 1.80 -16.81
C TYR A 153 -11.73 3.09 -17.03
N GLU A 154 -12.38 3.53 -15.96
CA GLU A 154 -13.05 4.82 -15.88
C GLU A 154 -12.59 5.58 -14.65
N LYS A 155 -12.53 6.91 -14.76
CA LYS A 155 -12.26 7.78 -13.60
C LYS A 155 -13.52 7.88 -12.76
N VAL A 156 -13.36 7.76 -11.44
CA VAL A 156 -14.45 7.87 -10.49
C VAL A 156 -14.23 9.03 -9.54
N GLN A 157 -15.33 9.59 -9.02
CA GLN A 157 -15.26 10.73 -8.13
C GLN A 157 -14.72 10.35 -6.75
N MET A 158 -13.68 11.06 -6.32
CA MET A 158 -13.14 10.98 -4.97
C MET A 158 -13.04 12.39 -4.36
N LEU A 159 -13.39 12.50 -3.08
CA LEU A 159 -13.26 13.73 -2.30
C LEU A 159 -12.40 13.47 -1.06
N LEU A 160 -11.68 14.51 -0.62
CA LEU A 160 -10.98 14.49 0.66
C LEU A 160 -11.87 15.08 1.75
N SER A 161 -11.83 14.49 2.95
CA SER A 161 -12.64 14.95 4.08
C SER A 161 -11.83 15.08 5.36
N ASP A 162 -12.11 16.11 6.15
CA ASP A 162 -11.69 16.31 7.54
C ASP A 162 -12.82 16.04 8.54
N ARG A 163 -14.01 15.67 8.06
CA ARG A 163 -15.20 15.45 8.92
C ARG A 163 -15.10 14.20 9.79
N PHE A 164 -14.25 13.26 9.40
CA PHE A 164 -14.01 12.03 10.15
C PHE A 164 -12.56 11.58 10.00
N LEU A 165 -12.12 10.74 10.94
CA LEU A 165 -10.81 10.13 10.94
C LEU A 165 -10.90 8.70 10.42
N GLY A 166 -9.98 8.33 9.54
CA GLY A 166 -9.70 6.93 9.27
C GLY A 166 -8.63 6.38 10.20
N PHE A 167 -8.46 5.06 10.20
CA PHE A 167 -7.41 4.37 10.96
C PHE A 167 -6.59 3.43 10.09
N PHE A 168 -5.48 2.93 10.62
CA PHE A 168 -4.65 1.94 9.96
C PHE A 168 -4.72 0.59 10.64
N MET A 169 -4.52 -0.44 9.84
CA MET A 169 -4.16 -1.77 10.31
C MET A 169 -2.83 -2.17 9.70
N VAL A 170 -1.98 -2.80 10.50
CA VAL A 170 -0.61 -3.20 10.13
C VAL A 170 -0.37 -4.66 10.52
N PRO A 171 0.66 -5.33 10.00
CA PRO A 171 0.96 -6.70 10.38
C PRO A 171 1.22 -6.80 11.88
N SER A 172 0.63 -7.81 12.55
CA SER A 172 0.81 -8.03 13.99
C SER A 172 2.25 -8.42 14.32
N GLN A 173 2.88 -9.18 13.42
CA GLN A 173 4.28 -9.54 13.48
C GLN A 173 5.03 -9.04 12.25
N GLY A 174 6.25 -8.57 12.48
CA GLY A 174 7.13 -8.11 11.43
C GLY A 174 6.77 -6.72 10.92
N SER A 175 7.19 -6.47 9.68
CA SER A 175 7.10 -5.18 9.00
C SER A 175 5.98 -5.19 7.98
N TRP A 176 5.43 -4.03 7.61
CA TRP A 176 4.67 -3.92 6.35
C TRP A 176 5.62 -3.76 5.14
N ASN A 177 6.77 -3.11 5.33
CA ASN A 177 7.78 -2.87 4.29
C ASN A 177 8.83 -3.98 4.23
N TYR A 178 8.88 -4.71 3.11
CA TYR A 178 9.85 -5.76 2.79
C TYR A 178 10.85 -5.36 1.70
N ASN A 179 10.91 -4.09 1.29
CA ASN A 179 11.87 -3.63 0.27
C ASN A 179 13.34 -3.92 0.65
N PHE A 180 13.67 -3.92 1.94
CA PHE A 180 15.02 -4.25 2.44
C PHE A 180 15.18 -5.71 2.89
N MET A 181 14.12 -6.51 2.77
CA MET A 181 14.05 -7.91 3.20
C MET A 181 13.35 -8.76 2.14
N GLY A 182 13.58 -8.49 0.85
CA GLY A 182 12.83 -9.08 -0.26
C GLY A 182 12.80 -10.62 -0.25
N VAL A 183 13.90 -11.26 0.17
CA VAL A 183 13.98 -12.73 0.31
C VAL A 183 13.04 -13.31 1.38
N ARG A 184 12.50 -12.48 2.28
CA ARG A 184 11.53 -12.88 3.32
C ARG A 184 10.08 -12.66 2.89
N HIS A 185 9.85 -12.05 1.72
CA HIS A 185 8.51 -11.90 1.16
C HIS A 185 8.19 -13.10 0.28
N ASP A 186 7.01 -13.68 0.48
CA ASP A 186 6.49 -14.76 -0.36
C ASP A 186 5.05 -14.43 -0.78
N PRO A 187 4.64 -14.61 -2.06
CA PRO A 187 3.28 -14.33 -2.50
C PRO A 187 2.19 -15.08 -1.72
N ASN A 188 2.48 -16.27 -1.20
CA ASN A 188 1.56 -17.10 -0.44
C ASN A 188 1.73 -16.94 1.08
N MET A 189 2.52 -15.97 1.53
CA MET A 189 2.72 -15.74 2.95
C MET A 189 1.40 -15.38 3.65
N LYS A 190 1.23 -15.90 4.86
CA LYS A 190 0.13 -15.53 5.74
C LYS A 190 0.59 -14.43 6.68
N TYR A 191 -0.34 -13.56 7.05
CA TYR A 191 -0.11 -12.52 8.02
C TYR A 191 -1.36 -12.27 8.82
N GLU A 192 -1.16 -11.88 10.08
CA GLU A 192 -2.20 -11.39 10.95
C GLU A 192 -2.10 -9.87 11.07
N LEU A 193 -3.19 -9.24 11.48
CA LEU A 193 -3.28 -7.79 11.57
C LEU A 193 -3.48 -7.35 13.01
N THR A 194 -3.01 -6.15 13.31
CA THR A 194 -3.30 -5.43 14.55
C THR A 194 -3.66 -3.98 14.24
N LEU A 195 -4.36 -3.34 15.18
CA LEU A 195 -4.63 -1.92 15.11
C LEU A 195 -3.33 -1.16 15.40
N GLY A 196 -2.86 -0.37 14.43
CA GLY A 196 -1.60 0.32 14.59
C GLY A 196 -1.29 1.24 13.42
N ASN A 197 -0.49 2.26 13.68
CA ASN A 197 -0.03 3.17 12.64
C ASN A 197 1.21 2.60 11.94
N PRO A 198 1.29 2.67 10.59
CA PRO A 198 2.47 2.24 9.87
C PRO A 198 3.67 3.10 10.21
N LYS A 199 4.83 2.44 10.31
CA LYS A 199 6.13 3.09 10.45
C LYS A 199 6.61 3.64 9.10
N GLU A 200 7.49 4.62 9.11
CA GLU A 200 8.04 5.28 7.93
C GLU A 200 8.89 4.32 7.10
N PHE A 201 8.96 4.50 5.77
CA PHE A 201 9.66 3.58 4.87
C PHE A 201 11.07 3.16 5.33
N TYR A 202 11.83 4.12 5.88
CA TYR A 202 13.20 3.93 6.36
C TYR A 202 13.30 3.71 7.87
N HIS A 203 12.22 3.35 8.56
CA HIS A 203 12.28 3.01 9.99
C HIS A 203 13.21 1.82 10.23
N GLU A 204 13.90 1.79 11.39
CA GLU A 204 14.92 0.78 11.73
C GLU A 204 14.40 -0.67 11.62
N VAL A 205 13.16 -0.92 12.08
CA VAL A 205 12.48 -2.22 12.00
C VAL A 205 12.33 -2.76 10.58
N HIS A 206 12.33 -1.89 9.57
CA HIS A 206 12.27 -2.30 8.16
C HIS A 206 13.65 -2.67 7.60
N ARG A 207 14.73 -2.32 8.31
CA ARG A 207 16.11 -2.36 7.82
C ARG A 207 17.07 -3.09 8.77
N PRO A 208 16.70 -4.22 9.41
CA PRO A 208 17.48 -4.82 10.49
C PRO A 208 18.93 -5.15 10.09
N ALA A 209 19.16 -5.59 8.84
CA ALA A 209 20.49 -5.89 8.34
C ALA A 209 21.47 -4.70 8.42
N HIS A 210 20.99 -3.46 8.26
CA HIS A 210 21.84 -2.28 8.35
C HIS A 210 22.34 -2.02 9.77
N PHE A 211 21.56 -2.44 10.77
CA PHE A 211 21.88 -2.23 12.19
C PHE A 211 22.66 -3.41 12.79
N LEU A 212 22.47 -4.62 12.25
CA LEU A 212 23.23 -5.81 12.65
C LEU A 212 24.67 -5.82 12.15
N ASN A 213 25.03 -4.98 11.16
CA ASN A 213 26.41 -4.91 10.66
C ASN A 213 27.41 -4.29 11.67
N PHE A 214 26.94 -3.62 12.72
CA PHE A 214 27.80 -2.97 13.71
C PHE A 214 28.16 -3.86 14.90
N SER A 215 27.43 -4.96 15.13
CA SER A 215 27.70 -5.86 16.27
C SER A 215 28.98 -6.70 16.11
N SER A 216 29.62 -6.71 14.94
CA SER A 216 30.86 -7.45 14.69
C SER A 216 32.14 -6.67 15.00
N ILE A 217 32.05 -5.37 15.34
CA ILE A 217 33.22 -4.52 15.60
C ILE A 217 33.69 -4.64 17.06
N GLU A 218 32.82 -5.04 18.00
CA GLU A 218 33.20 -5.19 19.41
C GLU A 218 34.20 -6.34 19.67
N GLU A 219 34.25 -7.36 18.79
CA GLU A 219 35.24 -8.45 18.92
C GLU A 219 36.68 -8.02 18.56
N GLY A 220 36.87 -6.86 17.92
CA GLY A 220 38.19 -6.30 17.59
C GLY A 220 38.70 -5.23 18.57
N GLY A 221 37.92 -4.88 19.59
CA GLY A 221 38.14 -3.75 20.48
C GLY A 221 39.08 -4.02 21.66
N GLN A 222 40.23 -4.66 21.45
CA GLN A 222 41.30 -4.57 22.44
C GLN A 222 41.93 -3.17 22.42
N ASN A 223 41.59 -2.38 23.45
CA ASN A 223 42.42 -1.34 24.07
C ASN A 223 43.00 -0.21 23.19
N LEU A 224 42.18 0.77 22.81
CA LEU A 224 42.65 2.10 22.41
C LEU A 224 41.81 3.21 23.07
N GLY A 225 42.10 3.49 24.35
CA GLY A 225 41.54 4.62 25.11
C GLY A 225 41.07 4.22 26.52
N ALA A 226 42.02 3.96 27.42
CA ALA A 226 41.77 3.38 28.75
C ALA A 226 41.30 4.37 29.83
N ASP A 227 41.32 5.68 29.57
CA ASP A 227 40.75 6.68 30.49
C ASP A 227 39.46 7.27 29.89
N ARG A 228 38.32 6.94 30.49
CA ARG A 228 37.02 7.57 30.21
C ARG A 228 36.50 8.18 31.50
N GLU A 229 36.78 9.45 31.69
CA GLU A 229 36.13 10.23 32.73
C GLU A 229 34.72 10.62 32.23
N ASP A 230 33.69 10.05 32.86
CA ASP A 230 32.30 10.42 32.63
C ASP A 230 31.71 11.02 33.91
N PHE A 231 31.77 12.36 34.02
CA PHE A 231 31.27 13.11 35.17
C PHE A 231 29.77 13.43 35.08
N PHE A 232 29.07 12.95 34.06
CA PHE A 232 27.65 13.23 33.85
C PHE A 232 26.88 11.94 33.56
N ALA A 233 26.08 11.52 34.55
CA ALA A 233 25.13 10.42 34.42
C ALA A 233 23.94 10.78 33.51
#